data_AF-E7S0F0-F1
#
_entry.id   AF-E7S0F0-F1
#
_cell.length_a   1.000
_cell.length_b   1.000
_cell.length_c   1.000
_cell.angle_alpha   90.00
_cell.angle_beta   90.00
_cell.angle_gamma   90.00
#
_symmetry.space_group_name_H-M   'P 1'
#
loop_
_entity.id
_entity.type
_entity.pdbx_description
1 polymer ?
#
loop_
_entity_poly.entity_id
_entity_poly.type
_entity_poly.pdbx_seq_one_letter_code
_entity_poly.pdbx_strand_id
1 'polypeptide(L)'
;MALIITDECINCDCCEPECPNEAISMGPEYYIIDPNRCTECVGHFDEPQCAQICPVECIPINFDLNESREQLHAKYLRLQEEKEALKGAVLTGADGQPGRMPADNPVSG
;
A
#
# COMPACT_ATOMS: atom_id res chain seq x y z
N MET A 1 -9.23 13.29 6.06
CA MET A 1 -8.12 14.12 5.59
C MET A 1 -7.03 13.16 5.12
N ALA A 2 -6.02 13.66 4.42
CA ALA A 2 -4.80 12.89 4.24
C ALA A 2 -3.73 13.45 5.18
N LEU A 3 -2.78 12.62 5.56
CA LEU A 3 -1.52 13.09 6.13
C LEU A 3 -0.60 13.55 4.98
N ILE A 4 0.40 14.35 5.30
CA ILE A 4 1.47 14.75 4.37
C ILE A 4 2.82 14.49 5.03
N ILE A 5 3.83 14.15 4.24
CA ILE A 5 5.22 14.07 4.69
C ILE A 5 5.89 15.38 4.28
N THR A 6 6.59 16.03 5.20
CA THR A 6 7.31 17.28 4.95
C THR A 6 8.75 17.01 4.46
N ASP A 7 9.43 18.07 4.05
CA ASP A 7 10.84 18.08 3.64
C ASP A 7 11.82 17.78 4.79
N GLU A 8 11.34 17.67 6.02
CA GLU A 8 12.13 17.19 7.17
C GLU A 8 12.35 15.67 7.17
N CYS A 9 11.74 14.96 6.22
CA CYS A 9 11.91 13.51 6.05
C CYS A 9 13.38 13.14 5.79
N ILE A 10 13.86 12.13 6.52
CA ILE A 10 15.25 11.64 6.43
C ILE A 10 15.42 10.35 5.61
N ASN A 11 14.39 9.93 4.86
CA ASN A 11 14.42 8.71 4.03
C ASN A 11 14.84 7.43 4.80
N CYS A 12 14.25 7.20 5.96
CA CYS A 12 14.59 6.06 6.84
C CYS A 12 13.85 4.74 6.52
N ASP A 13 12.95 4.73 5.53
CA ASP A 13 12.14 3.58 5.10
C ASP A 13 11.15 3.00 6.14
N CYS A 14 11.07 3.58 7.34
CA CYS A 14 10.25 3.01 8.43
C CYS A 14 8.73 3.14 8.20
N CYS A 15 8.25 4.13 7.44
CA CYS A 15 6.82 4.43 7.37
C CYS A 15 6.07 3.76 6.21
N GLU A 16 6.75 3.40 5.11
CA GLU A 16 6.16 2.70 3.98
C GLU A 16 5.51 1.35 4.35
N PRO A 17 6.21 0.42 5.03
CA PRO A 17 5.62 -0.90 5.34
C PRO A 17 4.47 -0.83 6.35
N GLU A 18 4.38 0.26 7.13
CA GLU A 18 3.35 0.44 8.15
C GLU A 18 2.02 0.94 7.57
N CYS A 19 1.99 1.38 6.32
CA CYS A 19 0.77 1.90 5.71
C CYS A 19 -0.15 0.75 5.23
N PRO A 20 -1.33 0.53 5.85
CA PRO A 20 -2.20 -0.61 5.50
C PRO A 20 -2.81 -0.51 4.09
N ASN A 21 -2.84 0.70 3.54
CA ASN A 21 -3.36 1.02 2.22
C ASN A 21 -2.28 1.24 1.17
N GLU A 22 -1.00 1.01 1.49
CA GLU A 22 0.11 1.25 0.54
C GLU A 22 0.02 2.67 -0.05
N ALA A 23 -0.22 3.66 0.82
CA ALA A 23 -0.37 5.06 0.42
C ALA A 23 0.95 5.82 0.45
N ILE A 24 2.00 5.24 1.05
CA ILE A 24 3.32 5.85 1.19
C ILE A 24 4.25 5.21 0.16
N SER A 25 5.06 6.03 -0.51
CA SER A 25 6.11 5.56 -1.42
C SER A 25 7.24 6.57 -1.54
N MET A 26 8.42 6.13 -2.00
CA MET A 26 9.55 7.02 -2.26
C MET A 26 9.21 8.01 -3.39
N GLY A 27 9.26 9.31 -3.09
CA GLY A 27 9.16 10.38 -4.06
C GLY A 27 10.52 10.76 -4.66
N PRO A 28 10.60 11.89 -5.40
CA PRO A 28 11.85 12.35 -6.01
C PRO A 28 12.94 12.75 -5.00
N GLU A 29 12.55 13.26 -3.83
CA GLU A 29 13.47 13.78 -2.80
C GLU A 29 13.24 13.11 -1.45
N TYR A 30 11.98 12.95 -1.06
CA TYR A 30 11.56 12.30 0.17
C TYR A 30 10.29 11.45 -0.06
N TYR A 31 9.93 10.65 0.94
CA TYR A 31 8.69 9.87 0.92
C TYR A 31 7.45 10.74 0.74
N ILE A 32 6.50 10.29 -0.07
CA ILE A 32 5.24 11.00 -0.32
C ILE A 32 4.04 10.15 0.11
N ILE A 33 2.94 10.81 0.43
CA ILE A 33 1.64 10.16 0.71
C ILE A 33 0.69 10.43 -0.46
N ASP A 34 0.12 9.37 -1.05
CA ASP A 34 -1.01 9.48 -1.97
C ASP A 34 -2.31 9.76 -1.17
N PRO A 35 -2.89 10.96 -1.31
CA PRO A 35 -4.09 11.32 -0.56
C PRO A 35 -5.32 10.49 -0.94
N ASN A 36 -5.35 9.88 -2.13
CA ASN A 36 -6.47 9.04 -2.57
C ASN A 36 -6.50 7.67 -1.87
N ARG A 37 -5.39 7.31 -1.20
CA ARG A 37 -5.20 6.04 -0.49
C ARG A 37 -5.04 6.23 1.02
N CYS A 38 -4.61 7.42 1.45
CA CYS A 38 -4.52 7.75 2.87
C CYS A 38 -5.91 7.84 3.51
N THR A 39 -6.16 7.03 4.54
CA THR A 39 -7.40 7.07 5.35
C THR A 39 -7.17 7.57 6.76
N GLU A 40 -6.00 8.15 7.07
CA GLU A 40 -5.53 8.41 8.44
C GLU A 40 -5.60 7.15 9.33
N CYS A 41 -5.44 5.96 8.71
CA CYS A 41 -5.65 4.66 9.33
C CYS A 41 -7.10 4.37 9.81
N VAL A 42 -8.08 5.25 9.57
CA VAL A 42 -9.49 4.98 9.84
C VAL A 42 -9.91 3.68 9.15
N GLY A 43 -10.56 2.79 9.91
CA GLY A 43 -10.96 1.45 9.48
C GLY A 43 -9.95 0.35 9.81
N HIS A 44 -8.70 0.70 10.11
CA HIS A 44 -7.64 -0.25 10.49
C HIS A 44 -7.18 -0.06 11.94
N PHE A 45 -6.88 1.18 12.34
CA PHE A 45 -6.31 1.54 13.64
C PHE A 45 -6.94 2.83 14.17
N ASP A 46 -6.76 3.09 15.46
CA ASP A 46 -7.25 4.32 16.10
C ASP A 46 -6.35 5.53 15.80
N GLU A 47 -5.06 5.29 15.52
CA GLU A 47 -4.06 6.32 15.27
C GLU A 47 -3.26 6.05 13.98
N PRO A 48 -2.70 7.09 13.33
CA PRO A 48 -1.90 6.89 12.14
C PRO A 48 -0.54 6.21 12.41
N GLN A 49 -0.38 4.98 11.93
CA GLN A 49 0.81 4.17 12.20
C GLN A 49 2.11 4.80 11.66
N CYS A 50 2.05 5.43 10.49
CA CYS A 50 3.20 6.12 9.91
C CYS A 50 3.72 7.28 10.77
N ALA A 51 2.82 8.02 11.42
CA ALA A 51 3.21 9.11 12.32
C ALA A 51 3.82 8.57 13.62
N GLN A 52 3.30 7.45 14.14
CA GLN A 52 3.81 6.81 15.37
C GLN A 52 5.23 6.26 15.20
N ILE A 53 5.60 5.81 14.00
CA ILE A 53 6.92 5.23 13.72
C ILE A 53 7.95 6.25 13.22
N CYS A 54 7.52 7.47 12.86
CA CYS A 54 8.42 8.46 12.25
C CYS A 54 9.43 8.99 13.29
N PRO A 55 10.75 8.77 13.11
CA PRO A 55 11.75 9.15 14.12
C PRO A 55 11.99 10.66 14.20
N VAL A 56 11.48 11.44 13.25
CA VAL A 56 11.64 12.90 13.13
C VAL A 56 10.31 13.65 13.12
N GLU A 57 9.19 12.96 13.42
CA GLU A 57 7.86 13.56 13.55
C GLU A 57 7.39 14.41 12.35
N CYS A 58 7.88 14.11 11.14
CA CYS A 58 7.67 14.92 9.92
C CYS A 58 6.37 14.57 9.15
N ILE A 59 5.35 14.02 9.81
CA ILE A 59 4.09 13.55 9.17
C ILE A 59 2.85 14.21 9.79
N PRO A 60 2.62 15.52 9.56
CA PRO A 60 1.45 16.23 10.07
C PRO A 60 0.16 15.95 9.26
N ILE A 61 -0.97 16.39 9.83
CA ILE A 61 -2.25 16.46 9.14
C ILE A 61 -2.16 17.46 7.97
N ASN A 62 -2.63 17.07 6.78
CA ASN A 62 -2.76 17.99 5.65
C ASN A 62 -4.10 18.75 5.72
N PHE A 63 -4.04 20.01 6.17
CA PHE A 63 -5.22 20.87 6.30
C PHE A 63 -5.83 21.32 4.96
N ASP A 64 -5.13 21.15 3.84
CA ASP A 64 -5.66 21.46 2.51
C ASP A 64 -6.59 20.36 2.00
N LEU A 65 -6.56 19.18 2.62
CA LEU A 65 -7.35 18.01 2.27
C LEU A 65 -8.30 17.64 3.41
N ASN A 66 -9.33 18.46 3.63
CA ASN A 66 -10.32 18.21 4.68
C ASN A 66 -11.29 17.09 4.28
N GLU A 67 -11.25 15.96 4.97
CA GLU A 67 -12.25 14.89 4.85
C GLU A 67 -12.70 14.46 6.25
N SER A 68 -14.00 14.26 6.43
CA SER A 68 -14.59 13.77 7.67
C SER A 68 -14.23 12.30 7.94
N ARG A 69 -14.49 11.84 9.16
CA ARG A 69 -14.30 10.43 9.54
C ARG A 69 -15.14 9.49 8.67
N GLU A 70 -16.36 9.88 8.32
CA GLU A 70 -17.24 9.12 7.43
C GLU A 70 -16.66 9.02 6.02
N GLN A 71 -16.09 10.11 5.49
CA GLN A 71 -15.45 10.12 4.17
C GLN A 71 -14.21 9.22 4.15
N LEU A 72 -13.40 9.25 5.22
CA LEU A 72 -12.25 8.36 5.38
C LEU A 72 -12.65 6.89 5.46
N HIS A 73 -13.71 6.59 6.21
CA HIS A 73 -14.23 5.23 6.32
C HIS A 73 -14.81 4.73 4.99
N ALA A 74 -15.50 5.58 4.22
CA ALA A 74 -15.97 5.24 2.88
C ALA A 74 -14.78 4.96 1.93
N LYS A 75 -13.71 5.76 2.00
CA LYS A 75 -12.47 5.52 1.25
C LYS A 75 -11.83 4.18 1.64
N TYR A 76 -11.77 3.86 2.93
CA TYR A 76 -11.29 2.56 3.42
C TYR A 76 -12.05 1.39 2.79
N LEU A 77 -13.40 1.41 2.81
CA LEU A 77 -14.21 0.34 2.24
C LEU A 77 -13.91 0.11 0.75
N ARG A 78 -13.82 1.20 -0.02
CA ARG A 78 -13.45 1.14 -1.45
C ARG A 78 -12.09 0.47 -1.65
N LEU A 79 -11.08 0.84 -0.86
CA LEU A 79 -9.73 0.28 -0.98
C LEU A 79 -9.68 -1.21 -0.60
N GLN A 80 -10.48 -1.65 0.37
CA GLN A 80 -10.57 -3.07 0.71
C GLN A 80 -11.22 -3.87 -0.42
N GLU A 81 -12.27 -3.35 -1.05
CA GLU A 81 -12.90 -3.98 -2.22
C GLU A 81 -11.91 -4.09 -3.38
N GLU A 82 -11.14 -3.04 -3.67
CA GLU A 82 -10.08 -3.06 -4.69
C GLU A 82 -9.02 -4.11 -4.38
N LYS A 83 -8.58 -4.22 -3.11
CA LYS A 83 -7.58 -5.20 -2.66
C LYS A 83 -8.08 -6.64 -2.80
N GLU A 84 -9.32 -6.91 -2.43
CA GLU A 84 -9.94 -8.24 -2.60
C GLU A 84 -10.13 -8.60 -4.07
N ALA A 85 -10.56 -7.64 -4.91
CA ALA A 85 -10.66 -7.84 -6.36
C ALA A 85 -9.30 -8.19 -6.98
N LEU A 86 -8.22 -7.50 -6.56
CA LEU A 86 -6.87 -7.75 -7.06
C LEU A 86 -6.36 -9.15 -6.65
N LYS A 87 -6.58 -9.55 -5.39
CA LYS A 87 -6.26 -10.92 -4.93
C LYS A 87 -7.00 -11.98 -5.75
N GLY A 88 -8.28 -11.77 -6.02
CA GLY A 88 -9.09 -12.65 -6.86
C GLY A 88 -8.55 -12.81 -8.27
N ALA A 89 -8.14 -11.70 -8.90
CA ALA A 89 -7.57 -11.71 -10.25
C ALA A 89 -6.24 -12.48 -10.34
N VAL A 90 -5.37 -12.35 -9.33
CA VAL A 90 -4.08 -13.07 -9.27
C VAL A 90 -4.30 -14.59 -9.17
N LEU A 91 -5.27 -15.04 -8.39
CA LEU A 91 -5.59 -16.46 -8.23
C LEU A 91 -6.16 -17.10 -9.51
N THR A 92 -6.85 -16.32 -10.35
CA THR A 92 -7.40 -16.80 -11.62
C THR A 92 -6.40 -16.77 -12.79
N GLY A 93 -5.21 -16.19 -12.62
CA GLY A 93 -4.19 -16.03 -13.67
C GLY A 93 -3.11 -17.12 -13.74
N ALA A 94 -3.17 -18.13 -12.87
CA ALA A 94 -2.23 -19.26 -12.89
C ALA A 94 -2.79 -20.42 -13.74
N ASP A 95 -3.04 -20.16 -15.03
CA ASP A 95 -3.35 -21.22 -15.99
C ASP A 95 -2.10 -22.12 -16.15
N GLY A 96 -2.20 -23.30 -15.55
CA GLY A 96 -1.15 -24.30 -15.52
C GLY A 96 -0.60 -24.66 -16.89
N GLN A 97 0.71 -24.50 -17.04
CA GLN A 97 1.48 -25.30 -17.99
C GLN A 97 2.16 -26.42 -17.19
N PRO A 98 1.55 -27.62 -17.10
CA PRO A 98 2.29 -28.77 -16.60
C PRO A 98 3.43 -29.04 -17.58
N GLY A 99 4.64 -29.15 -17.05
CA GLY A 99 5.84 -29.41 -17.82
C GLY A 99 5.62 -30.53 -18.83
N ARG A 100 5.66 -30.17 -20.12
CA ARG A 100 6.02 -31.14 -21.15
C ARG A 100 7.47 -31.51 -20.90
N MET A 101 7.69 -32.59 -20.16
CA MET A 101 8.90 -33.39 -20.34
C MET A 101 8.90 -33.84 -21.81
N PRO A 102 9.93 -33.51 -22.61
CA PRO A 102 10.04 -34.09 -23.94
C PRO A 102 10.21 -35.62 -23.80
N ALA A 103 9.39 -36.34 -24.57
CA ALA A 103 9.32 -37.79 -24.59
C ALA A 103 10.67 -38.42 -24.97
N ASP A 104 11.01 -39.47 -24.22
CA ASP A 104 11.74 -40.68 -24.60
C ASP A 104 12.77 -40.55 -25.74
N ASN A 105 14.04 -40.46 -25.37
CA ASN A 105 15.15 -40.77 -26.26
C ASN A 105 15.44 -42.29 -26.16
N PRO A 106 15.22 -43.09 -27.22
CA PRO A 106 15.54 -44.51 -27.18
C PRO A 106 17.06 -44.69 -27.31
N VAL A 107 17.72 -45.06 -26.20
CA VAL A 107 19.11 -45.49 -26.26
C VAL A 107 19.15 -46.77 -27.12
N SER A 108 19.84 -46.66 -28.25
CA SER A 108 20.07 -47.74 -29.20
C SER A 108 21.55 -48.11 -29.11
N GLY A 109 21.82 -49.41 -28.90
CA GLY A 109 23.05 -50.10 -29.36
C GLY A 109 24.35 -49.77 -28.66
#